data_AF-A0A7L3J291-F1
#
_entry.id   AF-A0A7L3J291-F1
#
_cell.length_a   1.000
_cell.length_b   1.000
_cell.length_c   1.000
_cell.angle_alpha   90.00
_cell.angle_beta   90.00
_cell.angle_gamma   90.00
#
_symmetry.space_group_name_H-M   'P 1'
#
loop_
_entity.id
_entity.type
_entity.pdbx_description
1 polymer ?
#
loop_
_entity_poly.entity_id
_entity_poly.type
_entity_poly.pdbx_seq_one_letter_code
_entity_poly.pdbx_strand_id
1 'polypeptide(L)'
;SSIYLVKPENTNRLMQVWCDQRHDPGGWTVIQRRLDGSVNFFRNWETYKQGFGNIDGEYWLGLENIDWLTNQGNYKLLITMEDWSGRKVFAEYASFRLEPESEYYKLRLGRYNGNAGDSFTWHNGKQFTTLDRDHDVYTGNCAHYQKGGWWYNAC
;
A
#
# COMPACT_ATOMS: atom_id res chain seq x y z
N SER A 1 8.47 -11.59 14.44
CA SER A 1 7.87 -10.39 13.84
C SER A 1 7.86 -9.30 14.88
N SER A 2 8.38 -8.12 14.55
CA SER A 2 8.56 -6.97 15.46
C SER A 2 8.79 -5.69 14.65
N ILE A 3 8.95 -4.55 15.33
CA ILE A 3 9.34 -3.27 14.73
C ILE A 3 10.86 -3.24 14.51
N TYR A 4 11.28 -2.84 13.31
CA TYR A 4 12.68 -2.63 12.93
C TYR A 4 12.87 -1.24 12.30
N LEU A 5 14.10 -0.74 12.35
CA LEU A 5 14.51 0.45 11.61
C LEU A 5 15.09 0.03 10.27
N VAL A 6 14.60 0.64 9.20
CA VAL A 6 15.07 0.43 7.82
C VAL A 6 15.45 1.78 7.21
N LYS A 7 16.57 1.78 6.48
CA LYS A 7 17.03 2.90 5.66
C LYS A 7 17.20 2.39 4.23
N PRO A 8 16.34 2.77 3.27
CA PRO A 8 16.50 2.37 1.88
C PRO A 8 17.78 2.96 1.27
N GLU A 9 18.40 2.25 0.33
CA GLU A 9 19.77 2.53 -0.14
C GLU A 9 19.96 3.94 -0.74
N ASN A 10 18.96 4.44 -1.48
CA ASN A 10 19.05 5.68 -2.26
C ASN A 10 18.50 6.93 -1.54
N THR A 11 18.24 6.83 -0.24
CA THR A 11 17.71 7.95 0.54
C THR A 11 18.33 8.01 1.94
N ASN A 12 18.40 9.21 2.50
CA ASN A 12 18.82 9.39 3.90
C ASN A 12 17.67 9.19 4.90
N ARG A 13 16.51 8.72 4.43
CA ARG A 13 15.31 8.57 5.23
C ARG A 13 15.32 7.26 6.02
N LEU A 14 15.30 7.40 7.34
CA LEU A 14 15.11 6.29 8.27
C LEU A 14 13.61 6.13 8.56
N MET A 15 13.12 4.90 8.54
CA MET A 15 11.73 4.59 8.87
C MET A 15 11.66 3.38 9.81
N GLN A 16 10.68 3.41 10.70
CA GLN A 16 10.26 2.22 11.43
C GLN A 16 9.31 1.42 10.54
N VAL A 17 9.42 0.09 10.56
CA VAL A 17 8.54 -0.83 9.84
C VAL A 17 8.23 -2.04 10.70
N TRP A 18 7.06 -2.63 10.51
CA TRP A 18 6.79 -3.96 11.04
C TRP A 18 7.31 -5.01 10.07
N CYS A 19 8.23 -5.85 10.53
CA CYS A 19 8.72 -6.98 9.74
C CYS A 19 7.99 -8.25 10.14
N ASP A 20 7.26 -8.85 9.20
CA ASP A 20 6.75 -10.19 9.35
C ASP A 20 7.81 -11.22 8.92
N GLN A 21 8.32 -11.92 9.93
CA GLN A 21 9.35 -12.95 9.80
C GLN A 21 8.78 -14.36 9.91
N ARG A 22 7.47 -14.50 10.15
CA ARG A 22 6.80 -15.79 10.41
C ARG A 22 6.01 -16.28 9.22
N HIS A 23 5.41 -15.37 8.45
CA HIS A 23 4.71 -15.75 7.24
C HIS A 23 5.72 -16.15 6.16
N ASP A 24 5.69 -17.40 5.71
CA ASP A 24 6.64 -17.94 4.73
C ASP A 24 6.78 -17.01 3.50
N PRO A 25 8.01 -16.77 3.00
CA PRO A 25 9.31 -17.25 3.48
C PRO A 25 9.93 -16.42 4.62
N GLY A 26 9.19 -15.48 5.20
CA GLY A 26 9.69 -14.43 6.09
C GLY A 26 10.22 -13.22 5.31
N GLY A 27 10.77 -12.23 6.02
CA GLY A 27 11.36 -11.05 5.40
C GLY A 27 10.36 -10.04 4.80
N TRP A 28 9.09 -10.09 5.21
CA TRP A 28 8.07 -9.17 4.70
C TRP A 28 8.08 -7.84 5.44
N THR A 29 8.31 -6.75 4.72
CA THR A 29 8.09 -5.40 5.23
C THR A 29 6.62 -5.03 5.06
N VAL A 30 5.89 -4.85 6.16
CA VAL A 30 4.47 -4.50 6.10
C VAL A 30 4.32 -3.01 5.78
N ILE A 31 3.58 -2.70 4.71
CA ILE A 31 3.36 -1.32 4.24
C ILE A 31 1.97 -0.76 4.57
N GLN A 32 1.01 -1.64 4.85
CA GLN A 32 -0.34 -1.30 5.27
C GLN A 32 -0.87 -2.43 6.15
N ARG A 33 -1.63 -2.09 7.20
CA ARG A 33 -2.39 -3.09 7.96
C ARG A 33 -3.74 -2.55 8.44
N ARG A 34 -4.80 -3.34 8.27
CA ARG A 34 -6.15 -3.16 8.85
C ARG A 34 -6.47 -4.33 9.78
N LEU A 35 -7.08 -4.07 10.93
CA LEU A 35 -7.34 -5.05 11.99
C LEU A 35 -8.67 -4.80 12.69
N ASP A 36 -8.87 -3.61 13.23
CA ASP A 36 -9.92 -3.32 14.21
C ASP A 36 -10.66 -1.99 13.98
N GLY A 37 -10.28 -1.23 12.95
CA GLY A 37 -10.87 0.08 12.66
C GLY A 37 -10.48 1.19 13.64
N SER A 38 -9.45 0.99 14.47
CA SER A 38 -8.94 1.99 15.42
C SER A 38 -8.34 3.23 14.74
N VAL A 39 -7.94 3.12 13.47
CA VAL A 39 -7.31 4.22 12.72
C VAL A 39 -8.20 4.70 11.57
N ASN A 40 -8.37 6.02 11.46
CA ASN A 40 -9.07 6.64 10.33
C ASN A 40 -8.18 6.68 9.07
N PHE A 41 -8.62 6.01 8.00
CA PHE A 41 -7.98 5.97 6.68
C PHE A 41 -8.57 6.98 5.67
N PHE A 42 -9.66 7.68 5.97
CA PHE A 42 -10.15 8.76 5.11
C PHE A 42 -9.36 10.04 5.38
N ARG A 43 -8.18 10.13 4.75
CA ARG A 43 -7.15 11.15 5.00
C ARG A 43 -6.73 11.87 3.72
N ASN A 44 -6.10 13.03 3.89
CA ASN A 44 -5.62 13.87 2.81
C ASN A 44 -4.30 13.35 2.19
N TRP A 45 -3.88 13.94 1.07
CA TRP A 45 -2.66 13.62 0.35
C TRP A 45 -1.43 13.60 1.25
N GLU A 46 -1.21 14.66 2.02
CA GLU A 46 -0.01 14.81 2.85
C GLU A 46 0.08 13.70 3.91
N THR A 47 -1.06 13.32 4.51
CA THR A 47 -1.10 12.22 5.48
C THR A 47 -0.78 10.88 4.82
N TYR A 48 -1.32 10.61 3.62
CA TYR A 48 -0.98 9.41 2.85
C TYR A 48 0.46 9.40 2.35
N LYS A 49 1.03 10.57 2.04
CA LYS A 49 2.42 10.72 1.64
C LYS A 49 3.38 10.35 2.78
N GLN A 50 3.17 10.93 3.96
CA GLN A 50 4.08 10.76 5.10
C GLN A 50 3.88 9.44 5.86
N GLY A 51 2.65 8.90 5.86
CA GLY A 51 2.27 7.75 6.67
C GLY A 51 1.50 8.14 7.93
N PHE A 52 0.74 7.18 8.48
CA PHE A 52 -0.10 7.39 9.66
C PHE A 52 -0.47 6.07 10.34
N GLY A 53 -0.93 6.15 11.58
CA GLY A 53 -1.35 5.00 12.38
C GLY A 53 -0.23 4.50 13.30
N ASN A 54 -0.37 3.26 13.77
CA ASN A 54 0.53 2.62 14.73
C ASN A 54 1.19 1.39 14.10
N ILE A 55 2.52 1.31 14.10
CA ILE A 55 3.27 0.24 13.41
C ILE A 55 3.04 -1.14 14.02
N ASP A 56 2.59 -1.21 15.27
CA ASP A 56 2.14 -2.41 15.98
C ASP A 56 0.61 -2.64 15.90
N GLY A 57 -0.15 -1.74 15.27
CA GLY A 57 -1.60 -1.81 15.07
C GLY A 57 -2.03 -1.58 13.62
N GLU A 58 -3.06 -0.77 13.37
CA GLU A 58 -3.42 -0.33 12.03
C GLU A 58 -2.55 0.84 11.56
N TYR A 59 -2.05 0.77 10.33
CA TYR A 59 -1.24 1.86 9.77
C TYR A 59 -1.13 1.84 8.25
N TRP A 60 -0.66 2.96 7.72
CA TRP A 60 -0.16 3.15 6.37
C TRP A 60 1.26 3.68 6.44
N LEU A 61 2.21 3.03 5.77
CA LEU A 61 3.63 3.35 5.89
C LEU A 61 4.00 4.72 5.30
N GLY A 62 3.21 5.24 4.36
CA GLY A 62 3.49 6.47 3.63
C GLY A 62 3.94 6.20 2.20
N LEU A 63 3.34 6.87 1.22
CA LEU A 63 3.66 6.71 -0.19
C LEU A 63 5.14 6.97 -0.46
N GLU A 64 5.71 7.99 0.17
CA GLU A 64 7.12 8.36 0.03
C GLU A 64 8.03 7.21 0.49
N ASN A 65 7.72 6.61 1.64
CA ASN A 65 8.49 5.49 2.18
C ASN A 65 8.38 4.24 1.28
N ILE A 66 7.19 3.98 0.74
CA ILE A 66 6.93 2.84 -0.16
C ILE A 66 7.64 3.04 -1.50
N ASP A 67 7.63 4.26 -2.05
CA ASP A 67 8.37 4.63 -3.26
C ASP A 67 9.87 4.33 -3.09
N TRP A 68 10.51 4.85 -2.04
CA TRP A 68 11.93 4.59 -1.77
C TRP A 68 12.25 3.10 -1.59
N LEU A 69 11.39 2.36 -0.88
CA LEU A 69 11.57 0.92 -0.68
C LEU A 69 11.44 0.13 -1.98
N THR A 70 10.48 0.47 -2.84
CA THR A 70 10.17 -0.32 -4.04
C THR A 70 11.03 0.05 -5.25
N ASN A 71 11.78 1.15 -5.18
CA ASN A 71 12.71 1.57 -6.24
C ASN A 71 14.17 1.19 -6.00
N GLN A 72 14.52 0.58 -4.85
CA GLN A 72 15.88 0.05 -4.62
C GLN A 72 16.11 -1.36 -5.20
N GLY A 73 15.05 -2.02 -5.70
CA GLY A 73 15.12 -3.35 -6.28
C GLY A 73 13.75 -3.82 -6.74
N ASN A 74 13.66 -5.04 -7.30
CA ASN A 74 12.37 -5.62 -7.66
C ASN A 74 11.73 -6.30 -6.45
N TYR A 75 10.60 -5.75 -5.99
CA TYR A 75 9.82 -6.31 -4.88
C TYR A 75 8.55 -6.99 -5.40
N LYS A 76 8.14 -8.07 -4.74
CA LYS A 76 6.79 -8.63 -4.87
C LYS A 76 5.88 -8.07 -3.78
N LEU A 77 4.58 -8.02 -4.06
CA LEU A 77 3.55 -7.64 -3.09
C LEU A 77 2.73 -8.86 -2.70
N LEU A 78 2.52 -9.06 -1.41
CA LEU A 78 1.59 -10.03 -0.86
C LEU A 78 0.49 -9.30 -0.09
N ILE A 79 -0.76 -9.53 -0.47
CA ILE A 79 -1.95 -9.05 0.22
C ILE A 79 -2.63 -10.26 0.86
N THR A 80 -2.70 -10.27 2.19
CA THR A 80 -3.45 -11.28 2.96
C THR A 80 -4.73 -10.65 3.50
N MET A 81 -5.83 -11.38 3.43
CA MET A 81 -7.15 -10.89 3.81
C MET A 81 -7.89 -11.97 4.60
N GLU A 82 -8.70 -11.53 5.57
CA GLU A 82 -9.53 -12.38 6.42
C GLU A 82 -10.94 -11.80 6.48
N ASP A 83 -11.96 -12.64 6.32
CA ASP A 83 -13.35 -12.24 6.50
C ASP A 83 -13.81 -12.43 7.96
N TRP A 84 -15.00 -11.92 8.29
CA TRP A 84 -15.59 -12.00 9.63
C TRP A 84 -15.95 -13.43 10.09
N SER A 85 -15.92 -14.41 9.18
CA SER A 85 -16.10 -15.84 9.49
C SER A 85 -14.77 -16.57 9.68
N GLY A 86 -13.64 -15.86 9.60
CA GLY A 86 -12.29 -16.40 9.75
C GLY A 86 -11.71 -17.02 8.47
N ARG A 87 -12.36 -16.86 7.31
CA ARG A 87 -11.82 -17.36 6.04
C ARG A 87 -10.67 -16.46 5.59
N LYS A 88 -9.52 -17.07 5.29
CA LYS A 88 -8.29 -16.39 4.85
C LYS A 88 -8.03 -16.63 3.37
N VAL A 89 -7.69 -15.57 2.65
CA VAL A 89 -7.29 -15.60 1.24
C VAL A 89 -6.09 -14.69 1.00
N PHE A 90 -5.43 -14.87 -0.13
CA PHE A 90 -4.30 -14.02 -0.52
C PHE A 90 -4.28 -13.70 -2.02
N ALA A 91 -3.61 -12.59 -2.33
CA ALA A 91 -3.22 -12.15 -3.65
C ALA A 91 -1.74 -11.77 -3.64
N GLU A 92 -0.93 -12.39 -4.51
CA GLU A 92 0.48 -12.09 -4.69
C GLU A 92 0.70 -11.49 -6.09
N TYR A 93 1.53 -10.44 -6.17
CA TYR A 93 1.94 -9.80 -7.41
C TYR A 93 3.46 -9.89 -7.54
N ALA A 94 3.95 -10.49 -8.62
CA ALA A 94 5.37 -10.77 -8.84
C ALA A 94 6.27 -9.52 -8.97
N SER A 95 5.66 -8.35 -9.18
CA SER A 95 6.34 -7.05 -9.14
C SER A 95 5.38 -6.01 -8.55
N PHE A 96 5.90 -5.13 -7.71
CA PHE A 96 5.18 -4.00 -7.13
C PHE A 96 6.15 -2.83 -6.98
N ARG A 97 5.82 -1.71 -7.61
CA ARG A 97 6.62 -0.47 -7.56
C ARG A 97 5.70 0.74 -7.67
N LEU A 98 6.08 1.82 -7.00
CA LEU A 98 5.48 3.14 -7.20
C LEU A 98 6.42 4.01 -8.02
N GLU A 99 5.87 4.83 -8.90
CA GLU A 99 6.63 5.96 -9.46
C GLU A 99 6.78 7.08 -8.40
N PRO A 100 7.68 8.05 -8.58
CA PRO A 100 7.84 9.15 -7.62
C PRO A 100 6.62 10.08 -7.53
N GLU A 101 6.63 11.00 -6.57
CA GLU A 101 5.56 12.01 -6.39
C GLU A 101 5.32 12.85 -7.66
N SER A 102 6.35 13.10 -8.48
CA SER A 102 6.22 13.81 -9.76
C SER A 102 5.35 13.07 -10.78
N GLU A 103 5.11 11.78 -10.56
CA GLU A 103 4.17 10.94 -11.30
C GLU A 103 2.99 10.48 -10.43
N TYR A 104 2.74 11.20 -9.33
CA TYR A 104 1.62 10.99 -8.41
C TYR A 104 1.55 9.57 -7.85
N TYR A 105 2.73 9.00 -7.55
CA TYR A 105 2.87 7.66 -6.99
C TYR A 105 2.19 6.56 -7.81
N LYS A 106 2.24 6.68 -9.14
CA LYS A 106 1.60 5.73 -10.08
C LYS A 106 1.99 4.28 -9.78
N LEU A 107 0.98 3.42 -9.70
CA LEU A 107 1.14 2.00 -9.39
C LEU A 107 1.68 1.22 -10.58
N ARG A 108 2.68 0.36 -10.33
CA ARG A 108 3.15 -0.68 -11.25
C ARG A 108 2.99 -2.04 -10.60
N LEU A 109 2.19 -2.91 -11.22
CA LEU A 109 1.99 -4.29 -10.81
C LEU A 109 2.46 -5.28 -11.87
N GLY A 110 3.05 -6.37 -11.40
CA GLY A 110 3.40 -7.55 -12.18
C GLY A 110 2.29 -8.59 -12.23
N ARG A 111 2.66 -9.83 -12.57
CA ARG A 111 1.73 -10.96 -12.69
C ARG A 111 1.09 -11.32 -11.34
N TYR A 112 -0.22 -11.51 -11.34
CA TYR A 112 -1.02 -12.00 -10.21
C TYR A 112 -0.88 -13.52 -10.02
N ASN A 113 -0.94 -13.95 -8.75
CA ASN A 113 -1.17 -15.33 -8.32
C ASN A 113 -1.93 -15.31 -6.98
N GLY A 114 -2.90 -16.20 -6.76
CA GLY A 114 -3.61 -16.26 -5.48
C GLY A 114 -4.97 -16.93 -5.55
N ASN A 115 -5.65 -16.98 -4.40
CA ASN A 115 -6.98 -17.57 -4.25
C ASN A 115 -8.05 -16.54 -3.85
N ALA A 116 -7.68 -15.25 -3.72
CA ALA A 116 -8.62 -14.16 -3.43
C ALA A 116 -9.40 -13.67 -4.67
N GLY A 117 -9.00 -14.07 -5.88
CA GLY A 117 -9.34 -13.37 -7.12
C GLY A 117 -8.43 -12.15 -7.34
N ASP A 118 -8.33 -11.69 -8.60
CA ASP A 118 -7.50 -10.53 -8.95
C ASP A 118 -8.35 -9.26 -9.06
N SER A 119 -8.42 -8.52 -7.96
CA SER A 119 -9.13 -7.23 -7.89
C SER A 119 -8.19 -6.04 -7.92
N PHE A 120 -6.86 -6.22 -8.05
CA PHE A 120 -5.91 -5.12 -7.99
C PHE A 120 -5.28 -4.77 -9.34
N THR A 121 -5.16 -5.72 -10.27
CA THR A 121 -4.60 -5.45 -11.61
C THR A 121 -5.35 -4.37 -12.37
N TRP A 122 -6.66 -4.20 -12.14
CA TRP A 122 -7.45 -3.13 -12.76
C TRP A 122 -7.01 -1.70 -12.35
N HIS A 123 -6.25 -1.59 -11.25
CA HIS A 123 -5.64 -0.35 -10.78
C HIS A 123 -4.20 -0.15 -11.30
N ASN A 124 -3.64 -1.11 -12.02
CA ASN A 124 -2.28 -1.00 -12.56
C ASN A 124 -2.16 0.21 -13.51
N GLY A 125 -1.10 1.00 -13.32
CA GLY A 125 -0.84 2.22 -14.09
C GLY A 125 -1.67 3.44 -13.66
N LYS A 126 -2.51 3.34 -12.62
CA LYS A 126 -3.25 4.48 -12.08
C LYS A 126 -2.44 5.28 -11.08
N GLN A 127 -2.72 6.57 -11.03
CA GLN A 127 -2.14 7.52 -10.09
C GLN A 127 -2.87 7.40 -8.76
N PHE A 128 -2.22 7.80 -7.67
CA PHE A 128 -2.85 7.79 -6.36
C PHE A 128 -3.83 8.97 -6.25
N THR A 129 -5.01 8.73 -5.68
CA THR A 129 -6.06 9.73 -5.48
C THR A 129 -6.44 9.77 -4.01
N THR A 130 -6.70 10.96 -3.49
CA THR A 130 -7.16 11.23 -2.12
C THR A 130 -8.29 12.26 -2.14
N LEU A 131 -8.90 12.51 -0.97
CA LEU A 131 -10.06 13.41 -0.87
C LEU A 131 -9.77 14.85 -1.34
N ASP A 132 -8.52 15.31 -1.28
CA ASP A 132 -8.08 16.66 -1.64
C ASP A 132 -7.20 16.69 -2.90
N ARG A 133 -6.91 15.54 -3.51
CA ARG A 133 -6.18 15.45 -4.78
C ARG A 133 -6.74 14.34 -5.67
N ASP A 134 -7.41 14.77 -6.73
CA ASP A 134 -8.06 13.91 -7.72
C ASP A 134 -7.13 13.64 -8.91
N HIS A 135 -6.72 12.39 -9.07
CA HIS A 135 -5.87 11.92 -10.16
C HIS A 135 -6.41 10.62 -10.78
N ASP A 136 -7.67 10.28 -10.51
CA ASP A 136 -8.29 9.10 -11.10
C ASP A 136 -8.84 9.43 -12.50
N VAL A 137 -9.44 8.45 -13.18
CA VAL A 137 -9.97 8.65 -14.55
C VAL A 137 -11.48 8.79 -14.56
N TYR A 138 -12.11 8.88 -13.39
CA TYR A 138 -13.53 9.13 -13.25
C TYR A 138 -13.82 10.63 -13.40
N THR A 139 -15.07 10.98 -13.67
CA THR A 139 -15.50 12.38 -13.86
C THR A 139 -15.62 13.15 -12.55
N GLY A 140 -15.58 12.46 -11.41
CA GLY A 140 -15.51 13.06 -10.08
C GLY A 140 -14.49 12.32 -9.23
N ASN A 141 -14.32 12.72 -7.98
CA ASN A 141 -13.26 12.16 -7.15
C ASN A 141 -13.69 10.83 -6.50
N CYS A 142 -13.09 9.71 -6.90
CA CYS A 142 -13.36 8.40 -6.31
C CYS A 142 -13.13 8.37 -4.79
N ALA A 143 -12.12 9.07 -4.26
CA ALA A 143 -11.91 9.12 -2.82
C ALA A 143 -13.12 9.67 -2.05
N HIS A 144 -13.95 10.54 -2.66
CA HIS A 144 -15.19 11.01 -2.05
C HIS A 144 -16.27 9.94 -1.98
N TYR A 145 -16.26 8.95 -2.86
CA TYR A 145 -17.23 7.85 -2.86
C TYR A 145 -16.74 6.67 -2.01
N GLN A 146 -15.53 6.19 -2.27
CA GLN A 146 -14.91 5.03 -1.61
C GLN A 146 -14.28 5.34 -0.24
N LYS A 147 -14.17 6.63 0.14
CA LYS A 147 -13.74 7.09 1.48
C LYS A 147 -12.32 6.64 1.88
N GLY A 148 -11.38 6.64 0.94
CA GLY A 148 -9.98 6.30 1.18
C GLY A 148 -9.03 6.98 0.20
N GLY A 149 -7.74 6.77 0.40
CA GLY A 149 -6.71 7.03 -0.60
C GLY A 149 -6.31 5.74 -1.31
N TRP A 150 -6.35 5.74 -2.64
CA TRP A 150 -6.03 4.56 -3.45
C TRP A 150 -5.60 4.93 -4.87
N TRP A 151 -5.07 3.96 -5.60
CA TRP A 151 -4.85 4.06 -7.05
C TRP A 151 -6.17 3.86 -7.81
N TYR A 152 -7.16 4.72 -7.57
CA TYR A 152 -8.48 4.59 -8.16
C TYR A 152 -8.45 4.65 -9.69
N ASN A 153 -9.37 3.91 -10.31
CA ASN A 153 -9.60 3.96 -11.75
C ASN A 153 -10.91 4.70 -12.02
N ALA A 154 -12.07 4.03 -12.05
CA ALA A 154 -13.38 4.71 -12.12
C ALA A 154 -14.60 3.89 -11.64
N CYS A 155 -14.78 3.55 -10.38
CA CYS A 155 -13.81 3.42 -9.28
C CYS A 155 -13.77 1.93 -8.89
#